data_AF-A0A9X7A599-F1
#
_entry.id   AF-A0A9X7A599-F1
#
_cell.length_a   1.000
_cell.length_b   1.000
_cell.length_c   1.000
_cell.angle_alpha   90.00
_cell.angle_beta   90.00
_cell.angle_gamma   90.00
#
_symmetry.space_group_name_H-M   'P 1'
#
loop_
_entity.id
_entity.type
_entity.pdbx_description
1 polymer ?
#
loop_
_entity_poly.entity_id
_entity_poly.type
_entity_poly.pdbx_seq_one_letter_code
_entity_poly.pdbx_strand_id
1 'polypeptide(L)'
;MISNWIKNKSERKLIYIALAISIIIFIIAGWKVSHRTELFTNMGPQIQHGFHKINPLKMYAKDKGSLGRIGVYAAFILFPLYFLIRFKKLNDKKQFKKYLAKLLKWCKLIHVPISLITFALITVHSVIMTFFEWKTDAVYISGVITYLLLVPLGIFGFLRYKRKDKNWHYYLSFAVVISMLIHTFV
;
A
#
# COMPACT_ATOMS: atom_id res chain seq x y z
N MET A 1 22.34 -4.89 -9.66
CA MET A 1 21.70 -5.85 -8.71
C MET A 1 20.28 -6.23 -9.11
N ILE A 2 19.34 -5.28 -9.29
CA ILE A 2 17.96 -5.56 -9.76
C ILE A 2 17.91 -6.12 -11.19
N SER A 3 18.88 -5.73 -12.04
CA SER A 3 19.06 -6.27 -13.40
C SER A 3 19.15 -7.80 -13.47
N ASN A 4 19.70 -8.43 -12.42
CA ASN A 4 19.89 -9.88 -12.34
C ASN A 4 18.64 -10.61 -11.81
N TRP A 5 17.70 -9.88 -11.21
CA TRP A 5 16.46 -10.42 -10.63
C TRP A 5 15.26 -10.24 -11.57
N ILE A 6 15.20 -9.13 -12.29
CA ILE A 6 14.06 -8.76 -13.15
C ILE A 6 14.56 -8.67 -14.59
N LYS A 7 14.13 -9.61 -15.44
CA LYS A 7 14.58 -9.67 -16.83
C LYS A 7 13.96 -8.57 -17.71
N ASN A 8 12.74 -8.14 -17.41
CA ASN A 8 12.00 -7.17 -18.21
C ASN A 8 12.51 -5.74 -17.99
N LYS A 9 13.02 -5.09 -19.05
CA LYS A 9 13.58 -3.72 -19.00
C LYS A 9 12.54 -2.67 -18.60
N SER A 10 11.32 -2.75 -19.15
CA SER A 10 10.26 -1.76 -18.88
C SER A 10 9.78 -1.84 -17.43
N GLU A 11 9.63 -3.07 -16.92
CA GLU A 11 9.27 -3.30 -15.52
C GLU A 11 10.35 -2.76 -14.57
N ARG A 12 11.63 -3.01 -14.87
CA ARG A 12 12.74 -2.44 -14.09
C ARG A 12 12.69 -0.92 -14.02
N LYS A 13 12.46 -0.25 -15.15
CA LYS A 13 12.38 1.23 -15.18
C LYS A 13 11.28 1.74 -14.25
N LEU A 14 10.09 1.13 -14.31
CA LEU A 14 8.97 1.50 -13.44
C LEU A 14 9.29 1.23 -11.97
N ILE A 15 9.96 0.13 -11.66
CA ILE A 15 10.36 -0.19 -10.28
C ILE A 15 11.36 0.84 -9.76
N TYR A 16 12.37 1.23 -10.54
CA TYR A 16 13.32 2.28 -10.13
C TYR A 16 12.62 3.61 -9.85
N ILE A 17 11.67 4.00 -10.72
CA ILE A 17 10.87 5.22 -10.51
C ILE A 17 10.05 5.10 -9.23
N ALA A 18 9.36 3.97 -9.00
CA ALA A 18 8.59 3.75 -7.79
C ALA A 18 9.47 3.77 -6.53
N LEU A 19 10.67 3.21 -6.59
CA LEU A 19 11.63 3.21 -5.49
C LEU A 19 12.10 4.63 -5.16
N ALA A 20 12.39 5.44 -6.17
CA ALA A 20 12.70 6.86 -6.00
C ALA A 20 11.53 7.63 -5.37
N ILE A 21 10.30 7.41 -5.84
CA ILE A 21 9.09 8.00 -5.27
C ILE A 21 8.92 7.58 -3.80
N SER A 22 9.10 6.29 -3.47
CA SER A 22 9.02 5.79 -2.10
C SER A 22 10.06 6.45 -1.18
N ILE A 23 11.29 6.66 -1.66
CA ILE A 23 12.33 7.39 -0.91
C ILE A 23 11.91 8.84 -0.68
N ILE A 24 11.39 9.53 -1.70
CA ILE A 24 10.90 10.91 -1.57
C ILE A 24 9.76 10.99 -0.54
N ILE A 25 8.83 10.03 -0.55
CA ILE A 25 7.75 9.94 0.45
C ILE A 25 8.34 9.86 1.86
N PHE A 26 9.35 9.03 2.09
CA PHE A 26 10.00 8.92 3.40
C PHE A 26 10.73 10.20 3.81
N ILE A 27 11.45 10.85 2.89
CA ILE A 27 12.13 12.13 3.17
C ILE A 27 11.12 13.20 3.57
N ILE A 28 10.04 13.37 2.80
CA ILE A 28 8.99 14.34 3.10
C ILE A 28 8.30 14.02 4.44
N ALA A 29 8.02 12.74 4.70
CA ALA A 29 7.43 12.33 5.97
C ALA A 29 8.35 12.61 7.16
N GLY A 30 9.65 12.28 7.05
CA GLY A 30 10.65 12.59 8.06
C GLY A 30 10.73 14.09 8.34
N TRP A 31 10.80 14.90 7.29
CA TRP A 31 10.78 16.36 7.41
C TRP A 31 9.55 16.87 8.17
N LYS A 32 8.35 16.37 7.81
CA LYS A 32 7.08 16.75 8.46
C LYS A 32 7.02 16.34 9.93
N VAL A 33 7.58 15.19 10.30
CA VAL A 33 7.67 14.75 11.69
C VAL A 33 8.64 15.62 12.49
N SER A 34 9.80 15.96 11.92
CA SER A 34 10.79 16.84 12.56
C SER A 34 10.27 18.26 12.78
N HIS A 35 9.53 18.82 11.80
CA HIS A 35 8.96 20.17 11.86
C HIS A 35 7.50 20.17 12.31
N ARG A 36 7.14 19.25 13.22
CA ARG A 36 5.76 19.12 13.71
C ARG A 36 5.21 20.40 14.34
N THR A 37 6.06 21.21 14.96
CA THR A 37 5.67 22.51 15.55
C THR A 37 5.19 23.50 14.49
N GLU A 38 5.81 23.52 13.31
CA GLU A 38 5.41 24.37 12.17
C GLU A 38 4.09 23.92 11.53
N LEU A 39 3.71 22.64 11.68
CA LEU A 39 2.41 22.14 11.24
C LEU A 39 1.26 22.72 12.07
N PHE A 40 1.49 23.03 13.35
CA PHE A 40 0.50 23.66 14.22
C PHE A 40 0.35 25.17 13.98
N THR A 41 1.42 25.86 13.56
CA THR A 41 1.40 27.32 13.33
C THR A 41 0.77 27.75 12.02
N ASN A 42 0.74 26.87 11.01
CA ASN A 42 0.13 27.13 9.70
C ASN A 42 -1.40 26.95 9.69
N MET A 43 -2.01 26.50 10.79
CA MET A 43 -3.46 26.55 10.98
C MET A 43 -3.80 27.87 11.67
N GLY A 44 -4.25 28.86 10.90
CA GLY A 44 -4.68 30.16 11.43
C GLY A 44 -5.80 30.05 12.49
N PRO A 45 -6.10 31.13 13.23
CA PRO A 45 -6.96 31.13 14.42
C PRO A 45 -8.44 30.74 14.19
N GLN A 46 -8.83 30.34 12.97
CA GLN A 46 -10.22 30.11 12.59
C GLN A 46 -10.80 28.72 12.94
N ILE A 47 -10.02 27.79 13.52
CA ILE A 47 -10.51 26.46 13.90
C ILE A 47 -10.45 26.27 15.43
N GLN A 48 -10.95 27.26 16.18
CA GLN A 48 -11.09 27.15 17.64
C GLN A 48 -12.54 27.18 18.14
N HIS A 49 -13.53 27.30 17.25
CA HIS A 49 -14.94 27.16 17.63
C HIS A 49 -15.44 25.71 17.41
N GLY A 50 -15.46 24.93 18.49
CA GLY A 50 -16.46 23.87 18.70
C GLY A 50 -16.16 22.43 18.25
N PHE A 51 -15.12 22.15 17.48
CA PHE A 51 -14.78 20.78 17.07
C PHE A 51 -13.34 20.40 17.44
N HIS A 52 -13.15 19.16 17.91
CA HIS A 52 -11.92 18.56 18.42
C HIS A 52 -10.60 19.15 17.86
N LYS A 53 -9.64 19.48 18.74
CA LYS A 53 -8.25 19.84 18.39
C LYS A 53 -7.74 18.95 17.24
N ILE A 54 -7.70 19.50 16.02
CA ILE A 54 -7.28 18.76 14.83
C ILE A 54 -5.76 18.66 14.90
N ASN A 55 -5.24 17.46 15.16
CA ASN A 55 -3.81 17.23 15.11
C ASN A 55 -3.36 17.10 13.64
N PRO A 56 -2.58 18.06 13.10
CA PRO A 56 -2.18 18.09 11.70
C PRO A 56 -1.31 16.88 11.32
N LEU A 57 -0.48 16.38 12.25
CA LEU A 57 0.34 15.21 12.02
C LEU A 57 -0.51 13.94 11.89
N LYS A 58 -1.53 13.81 12.74
CA LYS A 58 -2.52 12.73 12.66
C LYS A 58 -3.31 12.78 11.35
N MET A 59 -3.72 13.96 10.91
CA MET A 59 -4.44 14.14 9.63
C MET A 59 -3.56 13.71 8.45
N TYR A 60 -2.31 14.19 8.41
CA TYR A 60 -1.33 13.78 7.40
C TYR A 60 -1.13 12.27 7.37
N ALA A 61 -1.00 11.63 8.54
CA ALA A 61 -0.87 10.17 8.64
C ALA A 61 -2.12 9.46 8.12
N LYS A 62 -3.33 9.92 8.46
CA LYS A 62 -4.59 9.35 7.97
C LYS A 62 -4.72 9.45 6.45
N ASP A 63 -4.32 10.57 5.85
CA ASP A 63 -4.33 10.73 4.40
C ASP A 63 -3.42 9.72 3.71
N LYS A 64 -2.21 9.50 4.25
CA LYS A 64 -1.27 8.49 3.75
C LYS A 64 -1.84 7.08 3.92
N GLY A 65 -2.51 6.78 5.03
CA GLY A 65 -3.21 5.52 5.26
C GLY A 65 -4.33 5.28 4.24
N SER A 66 -5.13 6.31 3.94
CA SER A 66 -6.21 6.23 2.94
C SER A 66 -5.68 5.97 1.53
N LEU A 67 -4.64 6.69 1.11
CA LEU A 67 -3.95 6.44 -0.16
C LEU A 67 -3.31 5.04 -0.20
N GLY A 68 -2.69 4.62 0.90
CA GLY A 68 -2.14 3.28 1.06
C GLY A 68 -3.21 2.19 0.87
N ARG A 69 -4.40 2.37 1.44
CA ARG A 69 -5.52 1.45 1.29
C ARG A 69 -5.96 1.29 -0.17
N ILE A 70 -6.08 2.39 -0.90
CA ILE A 70 -6.38 2.36 -2.35
C ILE A 70 -5.29 1.57 -3.08
N GLY A 71 -4.03 1.81 -2.72
CA GLY A 71 -2.87 1.09 -3.25
C GLY A 71 -2.93 -0.42 -3.00
N VAL A 72 -3.34 -0.85 -1.79
CA VAL A 72 -3.52 -2.28 -1.46
C VAL A 72 -4.56 -2.92 -2.36
N TYR A 73 -5.73 -2.31 -2.53
CA TYR A 73 -6.78 -2.85 -3.40
C TYR A 73 -6.38 -2.84 -4.88
N ALA A 74 -5.71 -1.79 -5.33
CA ALA A 74 -5.16 -1.72 -6.68
C ALA A 74 -4.12 -2.82 -6.93
N ALA A 75 -3.25 -3.11 -5.96
CA ALA A 75 -2.31 -4.22 -6.05
C ALA A 75 -3.01 -5.58 -6.03
N PHE A 76 -4.08 -5.72 -5.23
CA PHE A 76 -4.83 -6.95 -5.05
C PHE A 76 -5.75 -7.31 -6.24
N ILE A 77 -6.05 -6.35 -7.13
CA ILE A 77 -6.94 -6.51 -8.29
C ILE A 77 -6.56 -7.68 -9.22
N LEU A 78 -5.29 -8.11 -9.19
CA LEU A 78 -4.83 -9.27 -9.94
C LEU A 78 -5.63 -10.53 -9.59
N PHE A 79 -6.00 -10.71 -8.32
CA PHE A 79 -6.73 -11.90 -7.88
C PHE A 79 -8.12 -12.02 -8.51
N PRO A 80 -9.04 -11.04 -8.38
CA PRO A 80 -10.34 -11.11 -9.04
C PRO A 80 -10.22 -11.17 -10.56
N LEU A 81 -9.21 -10.53 -11.18
CA LEU A 81 -8.98 -10.65 -12.63
C LEU A 81 -8.62 -12.08 -13.05
N TYR A 82 -7.75 -12.76 -12.30
CA TYR A 82 -7.44 -14.17 -12.55
C TYR A 82 -8.66 -15.07 -12.37
N PHE A 83 -9.46 -14.82 -11.34
CA PHE A 83 -10.69 -15.54 -11.09
C PHE A 83 -11.69 -15.38 -12.25
N LEU A 84 -11.92 -14.14 -12.69
CA LEU A 84 -12.82 -13.83 -13.80
C LEU A 84 -12.40 -14.52 -15.11
N ILE A 85 -11.11 -14.51 -15.45
CA ILE A 85 -10.63 -15.16 -16.69
C ILE A 85 -10.88 -16.68 -16.68
N ARG A 86 -10.78 -17.32 -15.50
CA ARG A 86 -11.01 -18.76 -15.31
C ARG A 86 -12.48 -19.14 -15.15
N PHE A 87 -13.38 -18.16 -15.07
CA PHE A 87 -14.79 -18.41 -14.85
C PHE A 87 -15.44 -19.08 -16.07
N LYS A 88 -15.95 -20.31 -15.89
CA LYS A 88 -16.47 -21.15 -16.99
C LYS A 88 -17.59 -20.48 -17.80
N LYS A 89 -18.46 -19.71 -17.14
CA LYS A 89 -19.58 -18.99 -17.79
C LYS A 89 -19.14 -17.93 -18.82
N LEU A 90 -17.86 -17.58 -18.85
CA LEU A 90 -17.30 -16.60 -19.78
C LEU A 90 -16.60 -17.25 -20.98
N ASN A 91 -16.60 -18.58 -21.10
CA ASN A 91 -15.89 -19.30 -22.16
C ASN A 91 -16.34 -18.90 -23.56
N ASP A 92 -17.64 -18.68 -23.76
CA ASP A 92 -18.20 -18.33 -25.07
C ASP A 92 -17.97 -16.86 -25.42
N LYS A 93 -17.61 -16.02 -24.43
CA LYS A 93 -17.34 -14.58 -24.61
C LYS A 93 -15.86 -14.32 -24.92
N LYS A 94 -15.38 -14.84 -26.05
CA LYS A 94 -13.96 -14.76 -26.47
C LYS A 94 -13.41 -13.32 -26.47
N GLN A 95 -14.20 -12.34 -26.96
CA GLN A 95 -13.78 -10.93 -27.00
C GLN A 95 -13.61 -10.34 -25.59
N PHE A 96 -14.52 -10.64 -24.66
CA PHE A 96 -14.42 -10.20 -23.26
C PHE A 96 -13.17 -10.77 -22.57
N LYS A 97 -12.89 -12.07 -22.77
CA LYS A 97 -11.65 -12.69 -22.26
C LYS A 97 -10.39 -12.05 -22.83
N LYS A 98 -10.39 -11.63 -24.10
CA LYS A 98 -9.28 -10.90 -24.71
C LYS A 98 -9.02 -9.55 -24.03
N TYR A 99 -10.09 -8.79 -23.71
CA TYR A 99 -9.96 -7.55 -22.95
C TYR A 99 -9.45 -7.79 -21.53
N LEU A 100 -9.99 -8.78 -20.81
CA LEU A 100 -9.51 -9.16 -19.49
C LEU A 100 -8.03 -9.58 -19.50
N ALA A 101 -7.60 -10.34 -20.50
CA ALA A 101 -6.20 -10.74 -20.64
C ALA A 101 -5.28 -9.53 -20.90
N LYS A 102 -5.72 -8.55 -21.70
CA LYS A 102 -4.99 -7.30 -21.92
C LYS A 102 -4.89 -6.50 -20.61
N LEU A 103 -6.00 -6.36 -19.89
CA LEU A 103 -6.04 -5.69 -18.59
C LEU A 103 -5.12 -6.38 -17.57
N LEU A 104 -5.16 -7.71 -17.49
CA LEU A 104 -4.29 -8.50 -16.61
C LEU A 104 -2.80 -8.26 -16.93
N LYS A 105 -2.42 -8.18 -18.21
CA LYS A 105 -1.03 -7.88 -18.61
C LYS A 105 -0.60 -6.50 -18.11
N TRP A 106 -1.47 -5.49 -18.21
CA TRP A 106 -1.23 -4.15 -17.69
C TRP A 106 -1.12 -4.14 -16.17
N CYS A 107 -2.08 -4.74 -15.47
CA CYS A 107 -2.07 -4.84 -14.00
C CYS A 107 -0.80 -5.52 -13.49
N LYS A 108 -0.32 -6.58 -14.16
CA LYS A 108 0.93 -7.26 -13.80
C LYS A 108 2.15 -6.33 -13.89
N LEU A 109 2.20 -5.49 -14.92
CA LEU A 109 3.31 -4.58 -15.15
C LEU A 109 3.40 -3.51 -14.05
N ILE A 110 2.26 -3.00 -13.60
CA ILE A 110 2.19 -1.90 -12.62
C ILE A 110 2.07 -2.37 -11.16
N HIS A 111 1.73 -3.65 -10.94
CA HIS A 111 1.50 -4.21 -9.60
C HIS A 111 2.68 -3.96 -8.65
N VAL A 112 3.92 -4.27 -9.07
CA VAL A 112 5.10 -4.10 -8.20
C VAL A 112 5.39 -2.63 -7.92
N PRO A 113 5.42 -1.72 -8.92
CA PRO A 113 5.50 -0.28 -8.66
C PRO A 113 4.46 0.25 -7.68
N ILE A 114 3.19 -0.12 -7.85
CA ILE A 114 2.10 0.30 -6.96
C ILE A 114 2.32 -0.26 -5.55
N SER A 115 2.69 -1.53 -5.42
CA SER A 115 2.95 -2.17 -4.12
C SER A 115 4.09 -1.49 -3.36
N LEU A 116 5.14 -1.02 -4.04
CA LEU A 116 6.25 -0.30 -3.41
C LEU A 116 5.85 1.08 -2.88
N ILE A 117 5.08 1.84 -3.66
CA ILE A 117 4.58 3.15 -3.22
C ILE A 117 3.58 2.96 -2.07
N THR A 118 2.70 1.97 -2.20
CA THR A 118 1.74 1.58 -1.16
C THR A 118 2.44 1.22 0.15
N PHE A 119 3.49 0.41 0.07
CA PHE A 119 4.29 0.05 1.23
C PHE A 119 4.84 1.29 1.93
N ALA A 120 5.43 2.23 1.18
CA ALA A 120 5.95 3.47 1.75
C ALA A 120 4.86 4.32 2.42
N LEU A 121 3.71 4.49 1.78
CA LEU A 121 2.58 5.24 2.32
C LEU A 121 2.06 4.62 3.63
N ILE A 122 1.89 3.30 3.66
CA ILE A 122 1.42 2.58 4.86
C ILE A 122 2.49 2.64 5.94
N THR A 123 3.78 2.45 5.62
CA THR A 123 4.86 2.61 6.60
C THR A 123 4.84 3.99 7.25
N VAL A 124 4.69 5.06 6.47
CA VAL A 124 4.57 6.43 7.01
C VAL A 124 3.37 6.54 7.95
N HIS A 125 2.21 6.06 7.52
CA HIS A 125 1.01 6.04 8.34
C HIS A 125 1.23 5.28 9.66
N SER A 126 1.69 4.02 9.59
CA SER A 126 1.89 3.15 10.74
C SER A 126 2.93 3.71 11.70
N VAL A 127 4.07 4.21 11.21
CA VAL A 127 5.11 4.82 12.07
C VAL A 127 4.56 6.04 12.81
N ILE A 128 3.87 6.95 12.12
CA ILE A 128 3.33 8.15 12.78
C ILE A 128 2.26 7.75 13.83
N MET A 129 1.33 6.88 13.45
CA MET A 129 0.23 6.47 14.33
C MET A 129 0.71 5.66 15.54
N THR A 130 1.76 4.85 15.39
CA THR A 130 2.28 4.00 16.47
C THR A 130 3.24 4.74 17.41
N PHE A 131 4.09 5.63 16.90
CA PHE A 131 5.12 6.27 17.74
C PHE A 131 4.75 7.67 18.24
N PHE A 132 3.83 8.38 17.57
CA PHE A 132 3.50 9.77 17.90
C PHE A 132 2.05 9.96 18.34
N GLU A 133 1.12 9.17 17.80
CA GLU A 133 -0.33 9.34 18.04
C GLU A 133 -0.99 8.13 18.71
N TRP A 134 -0.21 7.26 19.36
CA TRP A 134 -0.67 5.95 19.86
C TRP A 134 -1.89 6.06 20.76
N LYS A 135 -2.83 5.13 20.56
CA LYS A 135 -3.92 4.84 21.49
C LYS A 135 -4.04 3.34 21.67
N THR A 136 -4.42 2.90 22.87
CA THR A 136 -4.63 1.48 23.15
C THR A 136 -6.09 1.13 22.90
N ASP A 137 -6.51 1.20 21.63
CA ASP A 137 -7.85 0.78 21.19
C ASP A 137 -7.76 -0.23 20.03
N ALA A 138 -8.90 -0.82 19.67
CA ALA A 138 -8.97 -1.86 18.66
C ALA A 138 -8.49 -1.38 17.27
N VAL A 139 -8.67 -0.10 16.94
CA VAL A 139 -8.23 0.49 15.66
C VAL A 139 -6.70 0.52 15.59
N TYR A 140 -6.03 0.98 16.65
CA TYR A 140 -4.57 1.07 16.64
C TYR A 140 -3.90 -0.31 16.74
N ILE A 141 -4.45 -1.22 17.56
CA ILE A 141 -3.93 -2.58 17.69
C ILE A 141 -4.08 -3.33 16.36
N SER A 142 -5.26 -3.28 15.74
CA SER A 142 -5.49 -3.92 14.43
C SER A 142 -4.58 -3.33 13.35
N GLY A 143 -4.33 -2.01 13.37
CA GLY A 143 -3.42 -1.34 12.44
C GLY A 143 -1.97 -1.81 12.57
N VAL A 144 -1.48 -2.00 13.80
CA VAL A 144 -0.15 -2.58 14.04
C VAL A 144 -0.08 -4.01 13.54
N ILE A 145 -1.10 -4.84 13.80
CA ILE A 145 -1.16 -6.21 13.28
C ILE A 145 -1.11 -6.22 11.75
N THR A 146 -1.90 -5.37 11.09
CA THR A 146 -1.88 -5.25 9.62
C THR A 146 -0.49 -4.87 9.12
N TYR A 147 0.18 -3.92 9.78
CA TYR A 147 1.52 -3.50 9.38
C TYR A 147 2.56 -4.61 9.57
N LEU A 148 2.50 -5.35 10.68
CA LEU A 148 3.37 -6.49 10.95
C LEU A 148 3.20 -7.61 9.93
N LEU A 149 2.01 -7.78 9.34
CA LEU A 149 1.78 -8.70 8.22
C LEU A 149 2.30 -8.13 6.88
N LEU A 150 2.21 -6.82 6.68
CA LEU A 150 2.66 -6.14 5.47
C LEU A 150 4.18 -6.18 5.28
N VAL A 151 4.95 -6.06 6.36
CA VAL A 151 6.44 -6.13 6.31
C VAL A 151 6.95 -7.42 5.67
N PRO A 152 6.61 -8.62 6.17
CA PRO A 152 7.01 -9.87 5.52
C PRO A 152 6.41 -10.02 4.12
N LEU A 153 5.23 -9.44 3.83
CA LEU A 153 4.65 -9.47 2.49
C LEU A 153 5.53 -8.75 1.47
N GLY A 154 6.08 -7.60 1.85
CA GLY A 154 7.06 -6.86 1.06
C GLY A 154 8.32 -7.68 0.78
N ILE A 155 8.87 -8.35 1.81
CA ILE A 155 10.05 -9.21 1.69
C ILE A 155 9.78 -10.37 0.72
N PHE A 156 8.67 -11.11 0.91
CA PHE A 156 8.30 -12.21 0.03
C PHE A 156 7.98 -11.74 -1.40
N GLY A 157 7.52 -10.50 -1.57
CA GLY A 157 7.33 -9.88 -2.89
C GLY A 157 8.62 -9.83 -3.70
N PHE A 158 9.74 -9.49 -3.07
CA PHE A 158 11.05 -9.53 -3.73
C PHE A 158 11.51 -10.96 -4.00
N LEU A 159 11.34 -11.88 -3.04
CA LEU A 159 11.72 -13.29 -3.19
C LEU A 159 10.96 -14.01 -4.31
N ARG A 160 9.75 -13.55 -4.62
CA ARG A 160 8.93 -14.06 -5.73
C ARG A 160 9.60 -13.95 -7.09
N TYR A 161 10.44 -12.91 -7.33
CA TYR A 161 11.20 -12.80 -8.58
C TYR A 161 12.15 -13.99 -8.81
N LYS A 162 12.64 -14.59 -7.72
CA LYS A 162 13.47 -15.79 -7.74
C LYS A 162 12.68 -17.09 -7.50
N ARG A 163 11.35 -17.02 -7.41
CA ARG A 163 10.45 -18.15 -7.07
C ARG A 163 10.86 -18.87 -5.76
N LYS A 164 11.43 -18.13 -4.81
CA LYS A 164 11.88 -18.67 -3.51
C LYS A 164 10.88 -18.48 -2.37
N ASP A 165 9.74 -17.85 -2.65
CA ASP A 165 8.73 -17.49 -1.66
C ASP A 165 7.80 -18.66 -1.28
N LYS A 166 7.84 -19.81 -1.97
CA LYS A 166 6.98 -20.99 -1.69
C LYS A 166 5.48 -20.64 -1.55
N ASN A 167 4.99 -19.69 -2.35
CA ASN A 167 3.62 -19.14 -2.28
C ASN A 167 3.26 -18.36 -1.00
N TRP A 168 4.20 -18.11 -0.07
CA TRP A 168 3.93 -17.30 1.13
C TRP A 168 3.44 -15.89 0.79
N HIS A 169 3.96 -15.30 -0.29
CA HIS A 169 3.47 -14.00 -0.75
C HIS A 169 1.97 -14.03 -1.08
N TYR A 170 1.46 -15.14 -1.63
CA TYR A 170 0.05 -15.31 -1.93
C TYR A 170 -0.79 -15.41 -0.65
N TYR A 171 -0.46 -16.32 0.27
CA TYR A 171 -1.23 -16.51 1.50
C TYR A 171 -1.24 -15.25 2.37
N LEU A 172 -0.07 -14.61 2.50
CA LEU A 172 0.07 -13.41 3.30
C LEU A 172 -0.66 -12.21 2.68
N SER A 173 -0.80 -12.15 1.34
CA SER A 173 -1.59 -11.09 0.70
C SER A 173 -3.05 -11.11 1.12
N PHE A 174 -3.65 -12.29 1.29
CA PHE A 174 -5.01 -12.42 1.82
C PHE A 174 -5.10 -12.00 3.28
N ALA A 175 -4.16 -12.46 4.11
CA ALA A 175 -4.11 -12.08 5.52
C ALA A 175 -4.00 -10.55 5.70
N VAL A 176 -3.15 -9.89 4.91
CA VAL A 176 -3.01 -8.42 4.90
C VAL A 176 -4.30 -7.75 4.47
N VAL A 177 -4.95 -8.19 3.39
CA VAL A 177 -6.20 -7.56 2.92
C VAL A 177 -7.34 -7.72 3.94
N ILE A 178 -7.50 -8.91 4.52
CA ILE A 178 -8.51 -9.14 5.56
C ILE A 178 -8.21 -8.29 6.81
N SER A 179 -6.96 -8.27 7.27
CA SER A 179 -6.55 -7.46 8.41
C SER A 179 -6.77 -5.96 8.15
N MET A 180 -6.46 -5.48 6.94
CA MET A 180 -6.69 -4.08 6.53
C MET A 180 -8.18 -3.72 6.48
N LEU A 181 -9.04 -4.65 6.06
CA LEU A 181 -10.49 -4.47 6.11
C LEU A 181 -10.97 -4.34 7.55
N ILE A 182 -10.53 -5.24 8.44
CA ILE A 182 -10.85 -5.17 9.87
C ILE A 182 -10.40 -3.81 10.44
N HIS A 183 -9.15 -3.43 10.22
CA HIS A 183 -8.61 -2.14 10.68
C HIS A 183 -9.39 -0.92 10.15
N THR A 184 -9.96 -1.03 8.95
CA THR A 184 -10.74 0.05 8.32
C THR A 184 -12.15 0.20 8.91
N PHE A 185 -12.76 -0.89 9.37
CA PHE A 185 -14.18 -0.93 9.74
C PHE A 185 -14.45 -1.13 11.24
N VAL A 186 -13.41 -1.41 12.03
CA VAL A 186 -13.46 -1.41 13.51
C VAL A 186 -13.34 0.00 14.05
#